data_AF-A0AA39RRY5-F1
#
_entry.id   AF-A0AA39RRY5-F1
#
_cell.length_a   1.000
_cell.length_b   1.000
_cell.length_c   1.000
_cell.angle_alpha   90.00
_cell.angle_beta   90.00
_cell.angle_gamma   90.00
#
_symmetry.space_group_name_H-M   'P 1'
#
loop_
_entity.id
_entity.type
_entity.pdbx_description
1 polymer ?
#
loop_
_entity_poly.entity_id
_entity_poly.type
_entity_poly.pdbx_seq_one_letter_code
_entity_poly.pdbx_strand_id
1 'polypeptide(L)'
;MAEDAPNTTPPQPVFESASDPPTQPPPVEKEDPPPPTPVDKEDQKPPETTAVDPPPAALEEKEEEPSTAAVESRSLAAMMEKEASSSPTAAAVEAAVAEEKEEVVVSEAEEKKVPRSLISFKEESNVVADLSDTERKALQELKQLVQEALNKKQFASQSKAAEEEEEKPKPTSETPKPEEESDHSTEIKPPQEETKEEDLKPDENPPEEQVSIWGVPLLKDDRTDVILLKFLRARDFKVRDALIMIKNTIQWRKDFKIDSLLDEDLGDDLEKVVFMHGFDRDGHPVCYNVYGEFQNKVLYHTTFSDDEKRMKFLRWRIQFLERSIRSLDFKPGRVCTIFQVNDLNNSPGPGKRELRLATKQALQLLQDNYPEFVAKQVFINVPWWYLAFYSMISPFMTQRTKSKFIFAGPSKSAESLFKYISPEQVPIQYGGLSVDYCDCNPEFTIADPVTDIIVKPATKQTVEIIIYEKCVIVWEIRVVGWEVSYGAEFVPGAKDGYTIIIQKPTKIAPTDEPVVCNRFKVGVLGKVLLTVDNPTSKKKKFLYRFKVEPYCD
;
A
#
# COMPACT_ATOMS: atom_id res chain seq x y z
N MET A 1 -31.79 69.48 -9.16
CA MET A 1 -31.43 70.27 -7.96
C MET A 1 -30.22 69.59 -7.33
N ALA A 2 -29.29 70.37 -6.81
CA ALA A 2 -28.06 69.87 -6.19
C ALA A 2 -28.19 69.91 -4.67
N GLU A 3 -27.55 68.95 -4.00
CA GLU A 3 -27.15 68.87 -2.58
C GLU A 3 -26.60 67.43 -2.44
N ASP A 4 -25.29 67.15 -2.50
CA ASP A 4 -24.15 67.61 -1.67
C ASP A 4 -24.09 66.90 -0.31
N ALA A 5 -23.25 65.86 -0.23
CA ALA A 5 -22.96 65.04 0.94
C ALA A 5 -21.58 64.34 0.75
N PRO A 6 -20.80 64.07 1.81
CA PRO A 6 -19.38 64.39 1.75
C PRO A 6 -18.42 63.24 1.39
N ASN A 7 -17.27 63.65 0.84
CA ASN A 7 -16.12 62.82 0.50
C ASN A 7 -15.32 62.40 1.75
N THR A 8 -15.40 61.13 2.16
CA THR A 8 -14.56 60.56 3.23
C THR A 8 -13.37 59.78 2.68
N THR A 9 -12.22 60.46 2.60
CA THR A 9 -10.92 59.85 2.30
C THR A 9 -10.49 58.92 3.46
N PRO A 10 -10.13 57.64 3.22
CA PRO A 10 -9.55 56.79 4.25
C PRO A 10 -8.12 57.26 4.61
N PRO A 11 -7.68 57.11 5.87
CA PRO A 11 -6.36 57.57 6.31
C PRO A 11 -5.23 56.76 5.69
N GLN A 12 -4.11 57.43 5.39
CA GLN A 12 -2.87 56.76 4.97
C GLN A 12 -2.24 56.01 6.15
N PRO A 13 -1.61 54.83 5.93
CA PRO A 13 -0.88 54.13 6.96
C PRO A 13 0.38 54.91 7.38
N VAL A 14 0.59 55.02 8.69
CA VAL A 14 1.78 55.62 9.28
C VAL A 14 2.96 54.65 9.11
N PHE A 15 4.07 55.14 8.56
CA PHE A 15 5.34 54.40 8.59
C PHE A 15 5.94 54.49 9.99
N GLU A 16 5.93 53.37 10.72
CA GLU A 16 6.61 53.25 12.00
C GLU A 16 8.04 52.71 11.77
N SER A 17 9.01 53.27 12.49
CA SER A 17 10.44 53.05 12.28
C SER A 17 10.91 51.68 12.75
N ALA A 18 11.89 51.12 12.03
CA ALA A 18 12.48 49.81 12.32
C ALA A 18 12.92 49.63 13.79
N SER A 19 12.60 48.46 14.34
CA SER A 19 13.10 47.96 15.63
C SER A 19 14.13 46.85 15.37
N ASP A 20 15.24 46.86 16.10
CA ASP A 20 16.34 45.90 15.92
C ASP A 20 15.95 44.45 16.25
N PRO A 21 16.60 43.45 15.62
CA PRO A 21 16.35 42.03 15.89
C PRO A 21 16.92 41.59 17.26
N PRO A 22 16.31 40.58 17.92
CA PRO A 22 16.75 40.12 19.23
C PRO A 22 18.10 39.38 19.19
N THR A 23 19.01 39.79 20.08
CA THR A 23 20.35 39.22 20.25
C THR A 23 20.33 37.75 20.66
N GLN A 24 21.13 36.91 19.99
CA GLN A 24 21.34 35.51 20.39
C GLN A 24 22.14 35.41 21.70
N PRO A 25 21.83 34.47 22.60
CA PRO A 25 22.69 34.12 23.72
C PRO A 25 23.94 33.35 23.24
N PRO A 26 25.09 33.46 23.94
CA PRO A 26 26.33 32.79 23.54
C PRO A 26 26.29 31.26 23.71
N PRO A 27 27.13 30.51 22.97
CA PRO A 27 27.17 29.05 23.05
C PRO A 27 27.77 28.57 24.39
N VAL A 28 27.22 27.46 24.90
CA VAL A 28 27.76 26.74 26.05
C VAL A 28 28.79 25.73 25.57
N GLU A 29 30.05 25.89 26.00
CA GLU A 29 31.08 24.86 25.83
C GLU A 29 30.68 23.56 26.53
N LYS A 30 30.91 22.42 25.88
CA LYS A 30 30.88 21.10 26.51
C LYS A 30 32.29 20.54 26.51
N GLU A 31 32.76 20.16 27.68
CA GLU A 31 34.08 19.56 27.89
C GLU A 31 34.16 18.17 27.24
N ASP A 32 35.27 17.89 26.56
CA ASP A 32 35.59 16.55 26.06
C ASP A 32 36.09 15.63 27.20
N PRO A 33 35.69 14.35 27.24
CA PRO A 33 36.22 13.39 28.21
C PRO A 33 37.66 12.95 27.84
N PRO A 34 38.52 12.64 28.83
CA PRO A 34 39.92 12.31 28.60
C PRO A 34 40.13 10.90 27.98
N PRO A 35 41.23 10.67 27.26
CA PRO A 35 41.53 9.39 26.62
C PRO A 35 42.03 8.33 27.61
N PRO A 36 41.77 7.03 27.38
CA PRO A 36 42.31 5.95 28.20
C PRO A 36 43.79 5.67 27.89
N THR A 37 44.56 5.38 28.94
CA THR A 37 45.96 4.95 28.89
C THR A 37 46.11 3.46 28.49
N PRO A 38 47.26 3.06 27.92
CA PRO A 38 47.49 1.68 27.46
C PRO A 38 47.80 0.72 28.61
N VAL A 39 47.49 -0.57 28.42
CA VAL A 39 47.93 -1.68 29.27
C VAL A 39 48.41 -2.84 28.37
N ASP A 40 49.42 -3.55 28.85
CA ASP A 40 50.35 -4.37 28.07
C ASP A 40 49.81 -5.69 27.50
N LYS A 41 50.59 -6.23 26.55
CA LYS A 41 50.52 -7.62 26.10
C LYS A 41 51.27 -8.54 27.06
N GLU A 42 50.71 -9.69 27.40
CA GLU A 42 51.49 -10.88 27.73
C GLU A 42 50.93 -12.13 27.04
N ASP A 43 51.85 -12.95 26.54
CA ASP A 43 51.57 -14.24 25.88
C ASP A 43 51.31 -15.36 26.89
N GLN A 44 50.39 -16.28 26.57
CA GLN A 44 50.62 -17.71 26.83
C GLN A 44 49.72 -18.66 26.02
N LYS A 45 50.30 -19.82 25.66
CA LYS A 45 49.74 -20.92 24.84
C LYS A 45 49.27 -22.09 25.76
N PRO A 46 48.81 -23.28 25.29
CA PRO A 46 47.68 -24.00 25.90
C PRO A 46 48.08 -25.36 26.52
N PRO A 47 47.09 -26.17 26.95
CA PRO A 47 46.87 -27.51 26.34
C PRO A 47 45.36 -27.75 25.98
N GLU A 48 44.94 -28.62 25.04
CA GLU A 48 45.03 -30.11 25.00
C GLU A 48 44.30 -30.79 26.21
N THR A 49 43.44 -31.82 26.12
CA THR A 49 43.15 -32.89 25.12
C THR A 49 41.72 -33.47 25.28
N THR A 50 41.27 -34.33 24.32
CA THR A 50 40.31 -35.49 24.44
C THR A 50 38.86 -35.23 24.92
N ALA A 51 37.78 -35.44 24.12
CA ALA A 51 37.23 -36.66 23.48
C ALA A 51 36.23 -37.46 24.36
N VAL A 52 35.06 -37.85 23.79
CA VAL A 52 34.20 -39.04 24.06
C VAL A 52 32.79 -38.87 23.39
N ASP A 53 32.48 -39.75 22.43
CA ASP A 53 31.12 -40.21 22.01
C ASP A 53 30.77 -41.49 22.82
N PRO A 54 29.55 -42.10 22.84
CA PRO A 54 28.38 -42.06 21.92
C PRO A 54 27.03 -41.97 22.73
N PRO A 55 25.83 -42.53 22.39
CA PRO A 55 25.32 -43.26 21.20
C PRO A 55 23.95 -42.80 20.64
N PRO A 56 23.48 -43.37 19.50
CA PRO A 56 22.25 -42.94 18.81
C PRO A 56 20.99 -43.71 19.25
N ALA A 57 19.82 -43.09 19.04
CA ALA A 57 18.50 -43.74 19.12
C ALA A 57 17.69 -43.46 17.85
N ALA A 58 16.97 -44.47 17.37
CA ALA A 58 16.19 -44.43 16.13
C ALA A 58 14.89 -43.63 16.29
N LEU A 59 14.36 -43.13 15.17
CA LEU A 59 12.99 -42.65 15.05
C LEU A 59 12.24 -43.53 14.05
N GLU A 60 11.07 -44.02 14.45
CA GLU A 60 10.16 -44.80 13.62
C GLU A 60 9.48 -43.91 12.58
N GLU A 61 9.28 -44.43 11.38
CA GLU A 61 8.46 -43.78 10.36
C GLU A 61 6.98 -43.87 10.73
N LYS A 62 6.25 -42.75 10.61
CA LYS A 62 4.80 -42.74 10.58
C LYS A 62 4.36 -41.92 9.37
N GLU A 63 3.71 -42.59 8.42
CA GLU A 63 3.15 -41.97 7.22
C GLU A 63 1.90 -41.16 7.58
N GLU A 64 1.83 -39.90 7.14
CA GLU A 64 0.58 -39.16 6.94
C GLU A 64 0.59 -38.55 5.53
N GLU A 65 -0.54 -38.65 4.82
CA GLU A 65 -0.67 -38.16 3.45
C GLU A 65 -0.67 -36.61 3.37
N PRO A 66 0.01 -36.00 2.39
CA PRO A 66 0.07 -34.55 2.28
C PRO A 66 -1.10 -33.96 1.47
N SER A 67 -2.06 -33.32 2.15
CA SER A 67 -2.95 -32.34 1.52
C SER A 67 -2.22 -31.02 1.27
N THR A 68 -1.82 -30.77 0.03
CA THR A 68 -0.86 -29.71 -0.33
C THR A 68 -1.42 -28.28 -0.30
N ALA A 69 -2.73 -28.09 -0.09
CA ALA A 69 -3.39 -26.77 -0.23
C ALA A 69 -3.46 -25.96 1.08
N ALA A 70 -3.52 -26.63 2.24
CA ALA A 70 -3.46 -25.95 3.55
C ALA A 70 -2.05 -25.41 3.89
N VAL A 71 -1.07 -25.69 3.02
CA VAL A 71 0.33 -25.33 3.20
C VAL A 71 0.61 -23.88 2.78
N GLU A 72 -0.08 -23.34 1.76
CA GLU A 72 0.17 -21.98 1.27
C GLU A 72 -0.32 -20.89 2.23
N SER A 73 -1.46 -21.10 2.90
CA SER A 73 -2.00 -20.16 3.90
C SER A 73 -1.23 -20.19 5.22
N ARG A 74 -0.69 -21.36 5.60
CA ARG A 74 0.22 -21.47 6.76
C ARG A 74 1.62 -20.96 6.45
N SER A 75 2.13 -21.07 5.22
CA SER A 75 3.54 -20.79 4.94
C SER A 75 3.90 -19.35 5.30
N LEU A 76 3.26 -18.35 4.71
CA LEU A 76 3.67 -16.94 4.84
C LEU A 76 3.66 -16.45 6.31
N ALA A 77 2.68 -16.91 7.10
CA ALA A 77 2.58 -16.61 8.52
C ALA A 77 3.58 -17.41 9.40
N ALA A 78 3.87 -18.68 9.07
CA ALA A 78 4.83 -19.53 9.78
C ALA A 78 6.30 -19.24 9.41
N MET A 79 6.57 -18.75 8.20
CA MET A 79 7.91 -18.27 7.80
C MET A 79 8.34 -17.06 8.63
N MET A 80 7.40 -16.17 8.97
CA MET A 80 7.62 -15.07 9.92
C MET A 80 7.79 -15.56 11.38
N GLU A 81 7.40 -16.80 11.70
CA GLU A 81 7.72 -17.43 13.00
C GLU A 81 9.16 -17.93 13.04
N LYS A 82 9.69 -18.45 11.92
CA LYS A 82 11.05 -18.97 11.85
C LYS A 82 12.11 -17.88 12.16
N GLU A 83 11.87 -16.63 11.73
CA GLU A 83 12.69 -15.48 12.14
C GLU A 83 12.64 -15.17 13.64
N ALA A 84 11.54 -15.48 14.34
CA ALA A 84 11.45 -15.22 15.79
C ALA A 84 12.41 -16.09 16.61
N SER A 85 12.97 -17.14 16.02
CA SER A 85 13.92 -18.07 16.64
C SER A 85 15.40 -17.80 16.27
N SER A 86 15.69 -16.86 15.36
CA SER A 86 17.05 -16.66 14.84
C SER A 86 17.45 -15.17 14.81
N SER A 87 17.88 -14.65 15.96
CA SER A 87 18.67 -13.41 15.98
C SER A 87 20.13 -13.70 15.61
N PRO A 88 20.75 -12.97 14.67
CA PRO A 88 22.20 -12.93 14.59
C PRO A 88 22.73 -12.04 15.72
N THR A 89 23.53 -12.60 16.61
CA THR A 89 24.28 -11.85 17.63
C THR A 89 25.26 -10.90 16.91
N ALA A 90 25.23 -9.61 17.26
CA ALA A 90 26.18 -8.64 16.71
C ALA A 90 27.58 -8.89 17.28
N ALA A 91 28.53 -9.25 16.40
CA ALA A 91 29.96 -9.32 16.72
C ALA A 91 30.77 -8.76 15.53
N ALA A 92 31.78 -7.96 15.87
CA ALA A 92 32.52 -7.07 14.99
C ALA A 92 33.20 -7.71 13.77
N VAL A 93 33.31 -6.92 12.69
CA VAL A 93 34.52 -6.90 11.86
C VAL A 93 34.83 -5.45 11.44
N GLU A 94 35.75 -4.81 12.14
CA GLU A 94 36.61 -3.80 11.52
C GLU A 94 37.81 -4.53 10.91
N ALA A 95 38.17 -4.19 9.66
CA ALA A 95 39.48 -4.51 9.11
C ALA A 95 39.83 -3.46 8.05
N ALA A 96 41.01 -2.86 8.19
CA ALA A 96 41.49 -1.79 7.32
C ALA A 96 42.15 -2.32 6.04
N VAL A 97 42.43 -1.37 5.13
CA VAL A 97 42.96 -1.57 3.77
C VAL A 97 44.35 -2.21 3.76
N ALA A 98 44.57 -3.12 2.80
CA ALA A 98 45.87 -3.34 2.17
C ALA A 98 45.67 -3.35 0.65
N GLU A 99 46.44 -2.54 -0.08
CA GLU A 99 46.51 -2.63 -1.55
C GLU A 99 47.34 -3.85 -1.95
N GLU A 100 46.81 -4.70 -2.82
CA GLU A 100 47.64 -5.46 -3.75
C GLU A 100 47.06 -5.30 -5.16
N LYS A 101 47.93 -4.87 -6.09
CA LYS A 101 47.60 -4.75 -7.51
C LYS A 101 47.92 -6.07 -8.20
N GLU A 102 46.91 -6.77 -8.67
CA GLU A 102 47.04 -7.63 -9.85
C GLU A 102 46.06 -7.21 -10.93
N GLU A 103 46.57 -7.02 -12.14
CA GLU A 103 45.78 -6.71 -13.33
C GLU A 103 45.04 -7.98 -13.79
N VAL A 104 43.74 -8.05 -13.49
CA VAL A 104 42.84 -9.00 -14.17
C VAL A 104 42.14 -8.25 -15.30
N VAL A 105 42.56 -8.56 -16.54
CA VAL A 105 41.98 -8.03 -17.77
C VAL A 105 40.49 -8.38 -17.84
N VAL A 106 39.62 -7.39 -17.63
CA VAL A 106 38.18 -7.53 -17.85
C VAL A 106 37.91 -7.45 -19.35
N SER A 107 37.92 -8.61 -20.01
CA SER A 107 37.32 -8.76 -21.33
C SER A 107 35.82 -8.46 -21.26
N GLU A 108 35.29 -7.80 -22.29
CA GLU A 108 33.88 -7.39 -22.38
C GLU A 108 32.92 -8.58 -22.21
N ALA A 109 32.30 -8.69 -21.03
CA ALA A 109 31.23 -9.65 -20.79
C ALA A 109 29.91 -9.08 -21.32
N GLU A 110 29.43 -9.67 -22.43
CA GLU A 110 28.22 -9.29 -23.15
C GLU A 110 27.01 -9.02 -22.25
N GLU A 111 26.12 -8.13 -22.70
CA GLU A 111 24.76 -8.01 -22.17
C GLU A 111 24.03 -9.37 -22.23
N LYS A 112 24.09 -10.14 -21.14
CA LYS A 112 23.18 -11.27 -20.93
C LYS A 112 21.77 -10.72 -20.77
N LYS A 113 21.10 -10.60 -21.92
CA LYS A 113 19.67 -10.31 -22.06
C LYS A 113 18.91 -11.13 -21.03
N VAL A 114 18.27 -10.44 -20.09
CA VAL A 114 17.29 -11.06 -19.18
C VAL A 114 16.32 -11.87 -20.04
N PRO A 115 16.08 -13.16 -19.73
CA PRO A 115 15.23 -13.99 -20.57
C PRO A 115 13.86 -13.34 -20.80
N ARG A 116 13.49 -13.16 -22.08
CA ARG A 116 12.18 -12.64 -22.52
C ARG A 116 10.98 -13.52 -22.11
N SER A 117 11.22 -14.58 -21.34
CA SER A 117 10.23 -15.51 -20.78
C SER A 117 9.72 -15.11 -19.39
N LEU A 118 10.18 -14.00 -18.79
CA LEU A 118 9.41 -13.30 -17.75
C LEU A 118 8.24 -12.55 -18.42
N ILE A 119 7.34 -13.33 -19.01
CA ILE A 119 6.13 -12.87 -19.68
C ILE A 119 5.26 -12.17 -18.62
N SER A 120 4.72 -11.01 -19.00
CA SER A 120 3.86 -10.21 -18.14
C SER A 120 2.79 -11.08 -17.48
N PHE A 121 2.69 -11.02 -16.14
CA PHE A 121 1.47 -11.44 -15.46
C PHE A 121 0.34 -10.57 -16.02
N LYS A 122 -0.49 -11.16 -16.88
CA LYS A 122 -1.74 -10.57 -17.35
C LYS A 122 -2.82 -11.03 -16.38
N GLU A 123 -3.61 -10.09 -15.88
CA GLU A 123 -4.74 -10.42 -15.00
C GLU A 123 -5.68 -11.42 -15.70
N GLU A 124 -6.15 -12.41 -14.94
CA GLU A 124 -7.06 -13.45 -15.44
C GLU A 124 -8.45 -12.84 -15.71
N SER A 125 -9.01 -13.07 -16.90
CA SER A 125 -10.26 -12.41 -17.33
C SER A 125 -11.44 -12.75 -16.40
N ASN A 126 -12.16 -11.72 -15.99
CA ASN A 126 -13.38 -11.83 -15.19
C ASN A 126 -14.65 -12.05 -16.05
N VAL A 127 -14.50 -12.30 -17.35
CA VAL A 127 -15.61 -12.54 -18.29
C VAL A 127 -15.80 -14.05 -18.48
N VAL A 128 -17.01 -14.56 -18.25
CA VAL A 128 -17.35 -16.00 -18.31
C VAL A 128 -17.06 -16.64 -19.69
N ALA A 129 -17.11 -15.85 -20.77
CA ALA A 129 -16.78 -16.30 -22.13
C ALA A 129 -15.29 -16.61 -22.31
N ASP A 130 -14.40 -15.94 -21.58
CA ASP A 130 -12.94 -16.07 -21.71
C ASP A 130 -12.35 -17.22 -20.88
N LEU A 131 -13.12 -17.73 -19.91
CA LEU A 131 -12.74 -18.86 -19.05
C LEU A 131 -12.54 -20.14 -19.85
N SER A 132 -11.72 -21.06 -19.35
CA SER A 132 -11.71 -22.46 -19.83
C SER A 132 -12.98 -23.21 -19.42
N ASP A 133 -13.28 -24.33 -20.09
CA ASP A 133 -14.47 -25.14 -19.76
C ASP A 133 -14.42 -25.73 -18.34
N THR A 134 -13.20 -26.02 -17.84
CA THR A 134 -12.97 -26.42 -16.45
C THR A 134 -13.32 -25.31 -15.45
N GLU A 135 -12.91 -24.07 -15.72
CA GLU A 135 -13.20 -22.91 -14.87
C GLU A 135 -14.68 -22.52 -14.93
N ARG A 136 -15.30 -22.57 -16.13
CA ARG A 136 -16.75 -22.37 -16.30
C ARG A 136 -17.55 -23.38 -15.48
N LYS A 137 -17.17 -24.67 -15.54
CA LYS A 137 -17.83 -25.72 -14.77
C LYS A 137 -17.67 -25.50 -13.26
N ALA A 138 -16.47 -25.14 -12.80
CA ALA A 138 -16.21 -24.84 -11.39
C ALA A 138 -17.03 -23.63 -10.89
N LEU A 139 -17.16 -22.58 -11.72
CA LEU A 139 -18.03 -21.43 -11.43
C LEU A 139 -19.51 -21.83 -11.35
N GLN A 140 -20.01 -22.64 -12.28
CA GLN A 140 -21.40 -23.14 -12.25
C GLN A 140 -21.67 -24.01 -11.01
N GLU A 141 -20.76 -24.92 -10.67
CA GLU A 141 -20.87 -25.75 -9.46
C GLU A 141 -20.86 -24.89 -8.19
N LEU A 142 -19.96 -23.90 -8.11
CA LEU A 142 -19.92 -22.98 -6.96
C LEU A 142 -21.21 -22.15 -6.84
N LYS A 143 -21.76 -21.64 -7.96
CA LYS A 143 -23.04 -20.93 -7.96
C LYS A 143 -24.18 -21.81 -7.42
N GLN A 144 -24.24 -23.08 -7.81
CA GLN A 144 -25.21 -24.03 -7.25
C GLN A 144 -25.03 -24.21 -5.75
N LEU A 145 -23.80 -24.44 -5.27
CA LEU A 145 -23.54 -24.64 -3.84
C LEU A 145 -23.80 -23.39 -2.99
N VAL A 146 -23.54 -22.19 -3.52
CA VAL A 146 -23.90 -20.92 -2.88
C VAL A 146 -25.42 -20.76 -2.82
N GLN A 147 -26.16 -21.12 -3.89
CA GLN A 147 -27.62 -21.11 -3.88
C GLN A 147 -28.19 -22.09 -2.86
N GLU A 148 -27.63 -23.30 -2.76
CA GLU A 148 -28.03 -24.26 -1.73
C GLU A 148 -27.75 -23.75 -0.31
N ALA A 149 -26.61 -23.08 -0.10
CA ALA A 149 -26.26 -22.51 1.20
C ALA A 149 -27.18 -21.33 1.58
N LEU A 150 -27.58 -20.49 0.61
CA LEU A 150 -28.61 -19.44 0.80
C LEU A 150 -29.96 -20.05 1.17
N ASN A 151 -30.43 -21.04 0.40
CA ASN A 151 -31.71 -21.72 0.64
C ASN A 151 -31.75 -22.42 2.02
N LYS A 152 -30.63 -22.99 2.46
CA LYS A 152 -30.44 -23.62 3.78
C LYS A 152 -30.15 -22.60 4.91
N LYS A 153 -30.20 -21.29 4.62
CA LYS A 153 -29.84 -20.18 5.54
C LYS A 153 -28.48 -20.33 6.23
N GLN A 154 -27.51 -21.01 5.59
CA GLN A 154 -26.17 -21.29 6.13
C GLN A 154 -25.25 -20.06 6.21
N PHE A 155 -25.75 -18.89 5.81
CA PHE A 155 -25.10 -17.59 5.95
C PHE A 155 -25.78 -16.70 7.01
N ALA A 156 -26.93 -17.10 7.55
CA ALA A 156 -27.49 -16.48 8.75
C ALA A 156 -26.63 -16.89 9.95
N SER A 157 -26.42 -16.00 10.92
CA SER A 157 -25.51 -16.29 12.03
C SER A 157 -26.07 -17.43 12.89
N GLN A 158 -25.24 -18.42 13.20
CA GLN A 158 -25.52 -19.28 14.35
C GLN A 158 -25.40 -18.43 15.62
N SER A 159 -26.54 -18.08 16.21
CA SER A 159 -26.58 -17.62 17.59
C SER A 159 -25.90 -18.67 18.46
N LYS A 160 -24.98 -18.23 19.33
CA LYS A 160 -24.08 -19.07 20.11
C LYS A 160 -24.80 -19.66 21.33
N ALA A 161 -25.86 -20.42 21.08
CA ALA A 161 -26.84 -20.90 22.05
C ALA A 161 -27.34 -22.34 21.81
N ALA A 162 -26.64 -23.12 20.96
CA ALA A 162 -27.09 -24.44 20.50
C ALA A 162 -26.10 -25.60 20.81
N GLU A 163 -25.17 -25.41 21.75
CA GLU A 163 -24.19 -26.45 22.16
C GLU A 163 -24.37 -26.93 23.62
N GLU A 164 -25.47 -26.59 24.32
CA GLU A 164 -25.73 -27.04 25.71
C GLU A 164 -26.95 -27.98 25.88
N GLU A 165 -27.64 -28.40 24.81
CA GLU A 165 -28.72 -29.39 24.88
C GLU A 165 -28.41 -30.72 24.15
N GLU A 166 -27.28 -31.36 24.45
CA GLU A 166 -27.17 -32.82 24.21
C GLU A 166 -26.25 -33.59 25.18
N GLU A 167 -26.44 -33.45 26.50
CA GLU A 167 -26.03 -34.53 27.42
C GLU A 167 -27.05 -34.77 28.55
N LYS A 168 -27.74 -35.93 28.49
CA LYS A 168 -28.64 -36.42 29.55
C LYS A 168 -28.35 -37.90 29.85
N PRO A 169 -27.77 -38.23 31.02
CA PRO A 169 -27.74 -39.60 31.52
C PRO A 169 -29.11 -40.04 32.07
N LYS A 170 -29.37 -41.34 32.06
CA LYS A 170 -30.56 -41.97 32.67
C LYS A 170 -30.41 -42.15 34.20
N PRO A 171 -31.52 -42.27 34.95
CA PRO A 171 -31.51 -42.28 36.41
C PRO A 171 -31.37 -43.68 37.03
N THR A 172 -30.87 -43.72 38.27
CA THR A 172 -31.07 -44.85 39.21
C THR A 172 -31.45 -44.31 40.58
N SER A 173 -32.29 -45.05 41.31
CA SER A 173 -32.92 -44.66 42.58
C SER A 173 -32.07 -45.04 43.81
N GLU A 174 -32.07 -44.21 44.87
CA GLU A 174 -32.69 -44.51 46.19
C GLU A 174 -32.42 -43.42 47.26
N THR A 175 -33.42 -43.20 48.13
CA THR A 175 -33.50 -42.31 49.33
C THR A 175 -32.93 -42.99 50.61
N PRO A 176 -32.80 -42.36 51.83
CA PRO A 176 -33.44 -41.12 52.34
C PRO A 176 -32.61 -40.13 53.23
N LYS A 177 -33.27 -38.97 53.46
CA LYS A 177 -33.30 -37.97 54.58
C LYS A 177 -32.90 -38.39 56.04
N PRO A 178 -32.87 -37.49 57.05
CA PRO A 178 -33.22 -36.03 57.10
C PRO A 178 -32.11 -35.13 57.71
N GLU A 179 -32.20 -33.79 57.71
CA GLU A 179 -32.78 -32.85 58.73
C GLU A 179 -32.35 -31.41 58.28
N GLU A 180 -32.98 -30.25 58.56
CA GLU A 180 -34.26 -29.88 59.19
C GLU A 180 -34.74 -28.44 58.74
N GLU A 181 -35.56 -27.76 59.57
CA GLU A 181 -36.04 -26.35 59.69
C GLU A 181 -35.37 -25.17 58.91
N SER A 182 -36.00 -24.03 58.59
CA SER A 182 -37.40 -23.49 58.60
C SER A 182 -37.39 -22.08 57.90
N ASP A 183 -38.43 -21.23 57.74
CA ASP A 183 -39.86 -21.20 58.11
C ASP A 183 -40.70 -20.25 57.17
N HIS A 184 -42.03 -20.30 57.31
CA HIS A 184 -43.06 -19.24 57.19
C HIS A 184 -43.41 -18.48 55.86
N SER A 185 -44.56 -18.85 55.29
CA SER A 185 -45.77 -18.05 54.89
C SER A 185 -45.64 -16.64 54.26
N THR A 186 -46.53 -16.16 53.36
CA THR A 186 -48.01 -16.29 53.40
C THR A 186 -48.69 -16.16 52.02
N GLU A 187 -49.87 -16.76 51.94
CA GLU A 187 -50.82 -16.84 50.81
C GLU A 187 -51.69 -15.57 50.59
N ILE A 188 -52.19 -15.32 49.36
CA ILE A 188 -53.62 -15.15 48.97
C ILE A 188 -53.77 -14.52 47.55
N LYS A 189 -54.89 -14.84 46.88
CA LYS A 189 -55.21 -14.74 45.43
C LYS A 189 -55.90 -13.41 44.96
N PRO A 190 -56.10 -13.19 43.63
CA PRO A 190 -56.48 -11.90 42.99
C PRO A 190 -58.02 -11.68 42.86
N PRO A 191 -58.49 -10.60 42.19
CA PRO A 191 -59.12 -10.78 40.85
C PRO A 191 -59.11 -9.59 39.84
N GLN A 192 -59.31 -9.95 38.55
CA GLN A 192 -60.00 -9.25 37.42
C GLN A 192 -59.45 -7.92 36.81
N GLU A 193 -59.24 -7.80 35.49
CA GLU A 193 -60.20 -7.62 34.33
C GLU A 193 -60.60 -6.13 34.19
N GLU A 194 -60.36 -5.39 33.09
CA GLU A 194 -60.94 -5.52 31.73
C GLU A 194 -60.10 -4.89 30.58
N THR A 195 -60.09 -5.59 29.44
CA THR A 195 -60.31 -5.16 28.03
C THR A 195 -59.77 -3.83 27.45
N LYS A 196 -58.95 -3.94 26.39
CA LYS A 196 -59.19 -3.29 25.08
C LYS A 196 -58.41 -3.96 23.94
N GLU A 197 -59.12 -4.34 22.88
CA GLU A 197 -58.57 -4.84 21.61
C GLU A 197 -58.19 -3.66 20.69
N GLU A 198 -57.12 -3.81 19.89
CA GLU A 198 -57.02 -3.13 18.59
C GLU A 198 -56.06 -3.90 17.64
N ASP A 199 -56.64 -4.39 16.53
CA ASP A 199 -56.07 -4.84 15.24
C ASP A 199 -54.81 -5.74 15.16
N LEU A 200 -55.09 -7.02 14.84
CA LEU A 200 -54.17 -7.92 14.15
C LEU A 200 -53.97 -7.50 12.68
N LYS A 201 -52.75 -7.10 12.29
CA LYS A 201 -52.31 -7.16 10.90
C LYS A 201 -51.58 -8.49 10.61
N PRO A 202 -51.92 -9.21 9.54
CA PRO A 202 -51.13 -10.34 9.07
C PRO A 202 -49.97 -9.86 8.17
N ASP A 203 -48.91 -10.66 8.16
CA ASP A 203 -47.87 -10.75 7.13
C ASP A 203 -46.91 -9.55 6.96
N GLU A 204 -45.90 -9.50 7.82
CA GLU A 204 -44.54 -9.19 7.36
C GLU A 204 -43.64 -10.39 7.64
N ASN A 205 -43.35 -11.19 6.61
CA ASN A 205 -42.17 -12.03 6.61
C ASN A 205 -40.94 -11.12 6.90
N PRO A 206 -40.04 -11.50 7.83
CA PRO A 206 -38.83 -10.70 8.06
C PRO A 206 -38.07 -10.57 6.73
N PRO A 207 -37.52 -9.39 6.40
CA PRO A 207 -36.86 -9.17 5.12
C PRO A 207 -35.87 -10.30 4.83
N GLU A 208 -36.00 -10.96 3.67
CA GLU A 208 -35.06 -12.00 3.27
C GLU A 208 -33.64 -11.42 3.34
N GLU A 209 -32.83 -11.93 4.27
CA GLU A 209 -31.53 -11.35 4.59
C GLU A 209 -30.63 -11.41 3.34
N GLN A 210 -30.56 -10.29 2.60
CA GLN A 210 -29.94 -10.24 1.28
C GLN A 210 -28.42 -10.27 1.44
N VAL A 211 -27.87 -11.47 1.50
CA VAL A 211 -26.43 -11.69 1.66
C VAL A 211 -25.67 -11.04 0.50
N SER A 212 -24.80 -10.11 0.84
CA SER A 212 -23.91 -9.41 -0.10
C SER A 212 -22.47 -9.46 0.39
N ILE A 213 -21.53 -9.34 -0.54
CA ILE A 213 -20.11 -9.18 -0.24
C ILE A 213 -19.61 -7.96 -1.03
N TRP A 214 -18.95 -7.01 -0.36
CA TRP A 214 -18.48 -5.74 -0.96
C TRP A 214 -19.55 -4.95 -1.73
N GLY A 215 -20.83 -5.03 -1.31
CA GLY A 215 -21.94 -4.36 -1.99
C GLY A 215 -22.49 -5.07 -3.24
N VAL A 216 -22.00 -6.28 -3.55
CA VAL A 216 -22.55 -7.16 -4.59
C VAL A 216 -23.48 -8.19 -3.93
N PRO A 217 -24.81 -8.17 -4.21
CA PRO A 217 -25.73 -9.18 -3.69
C PRO A 217 -25.52 -10.53 -4.39
N LEU A 218 -25.35 -11.59 -3.61
CA LEU A 218 -25.01 -12.91 -4.16
C LEU A 218 -26.13 -13.47 -5.04
N LEU A 219 -25.74 -13.91 -6.23
CA LEU A 219 -26.56 -14.56 -7.26
C LEU A 219 -27.72 -13.73 -7.82
N LYS A 220 -27.76 -12.40 -7.56
CA LYS A 220 -28.79 -11.51 -8.11
C LYS A 220 -28.44 -10.95 -9.50
N ASP A 221 -27.16 -10.76 -9.79
CA ASP A 221 -26.67 -10.25 -11.08
C ASP A 221 -25.26 -10.78 -11.43
N ASP A 222 -24.78 -10.43 -12.63
CA ASP A 222 -23.54 -10.91 -13.24
C ASP A 222 -22.26 -10.49 -12.49
N ARG A 223 -22.31 -9.44 -11.66
CA ARG A 223 -21.19 -9.05 -10.78
C ARG A 223 -20.86 -10.13 -9.77
N THR A 224 -21.83 -10.99 -9.42
CA THR A 224 -21.56 -12.16 -8.56
C THR A 224 -20.49 -13.08 -9.17
N ASP A 225 -20.46 -13.23 -10.49
CA ASP A 225 -19.51 -14.15 -11.13
C ASP A 225 -18.08 -13.63 -10.99
N VAL A 226 -17.89 -12.31 -11.05
CA VAL A 226 -16.61 -11.65 -10.76
C VAL A 226 -16.17 -11.89 -9.31
N ILE A 227 -17.10 -11.80 -8.34
CA ILE A 227 -16.80 -12.10 -6.93
C ILE A 227 -16.43 -13.57 -6.73
N LEU A 228 -17.24 -14.51 -7.25
CA LEU A 228 -17.01 -15.95 -7.09
C LEU A 228 -15.70 -16.40 -7.76
N LEU A 229 -15.31 -15.81 -8.89
CA LEU A 229 -14.03 -16.08 -9.54
C LEU A 229 -12.82 -15.71 -8.67
N LYS A 230 -12.89 -14.64 -7.85
CA LYS A 230 -11.83 -14.31 -6.89
C LYS A 230 -11.63 -15.42 -5.85
N PHE A 231 -12.72 -15.93 -5.27
CA PHE A 231 -12.67 -17.05 -4.31
C PHE A 231 -12.19 -18.36 -4.96
N LEU A 232 -12.61 -18.66 -6.19
CA LEU A 232 -12.15 -19.83 -6.93
C LEU A 232 -10.64 -19.76 -7.19
N ARG A 233 -10.14 -18.64 -7.74
CA ARG A 233 -8.70 -18.46 -8.00
C ARG A 233 -7.84 -18.52 -6.74
N ALA A 234 -8.32 -17.98 -5.62
CA ALA A 234 -7.65 -18.07 -4.34
C ALA A 234 -7.63 -19.49 -3.74
N ARG A 235 -8.29 -20.46 -4.37
CA ARG A 235 -8.33 -21.88 -3.99
C ARG A 235 -8.08 -22.82 -5.19
N ASP A 236 -7.38 -22.34 -6.22
CA ASP A 236 -7.05 -23.09 -7.44
C ASP A 236 -8.26 -23.83 -8.07
N PHE A 237 -9.41 -23.15 -8.12
CA PHE A 237 -10.70 -23.66 -8.59
C PHE A 237 -11.25 -24.88 -7.84
N LYS A 238 -10.75 -25.17 -6.63
CA LYS A 238 -11.32 -26.17 -5.71
C LYS A 238 -12.63 -25.65 -5.13
N VAL A 239 -13.73 -26.01 -5.80
CA VAL A 239 -15.09 -25.51 -5.54
C VAL A 239 -15.51 -25.62 -4.06
N ARG A 240 -15.18 -26.72 -3.38
CA ARG A 240 -15.52 -26.93 -1.97
C ARG A 240 -14.74 -26.00 -1.05
N ASP A 241 -13.45 -25.83 -1.29
CA ASP A 241 -12.57 -24.95 -0.51
C ASP A 241 -12.96 -23.47 -0.71
N ALA A 242 -13.35 -23.10 -1.94
CA ALA A 242 -13.88 -21.78 -2.25
C ALA A 242 -15.21 -21.50 -1.52
N LEU A 243 -16.13 -22.48 -1.46
CA LEU A 243 -17.37 -22.35 -0.67
C LEU A 243 -17.10 -22.18 0.83
N ILE A 244 -16.14 -22.94 1.39
CA ILE A 244 -15.72 -22.80 2.78
C ILE A 244 -15.15 -21.40 3.03
N MET A 245 -14.30 -20.90 2.13
CA MET A 245 -13.76 -19.54 2.21
C MET A 245 -14.88 -18.49 2.19
N ILE A 246 -15.84 -18.59 1.27
CA ILE A 246 -17.00 -17.66 1.18
C ILE A 246 -17.80 -17.65 2.49
N LYS A 247 -18.08 -18.82 3.07
CA LYS A 247 -18.79 -18.93 4.37
C LYS A 247 -18.02 -18.26 5.49
N ASN A 248 -16.72 -18.56 5.60
CA ASN A 248 -15.86 -17.99 6.63
C ASN A 248 -15.75 -16.46 6.48
N THR A 249 -15.61 -15.95 5.25
CA THR A 249 -15.59 -14.51 4.97
C THR A 249 -16.91 -13.85 5.34
N ILE A 250 -18.07 -14.42 4.99
CA ILE A 250 -19.37 -13.83 5.35
C ILE A 250 -19.58 -13.81 6.87
N GLN A 251 -19.22 -14.89 7.57
CA GLN A 251 -19.30 -14.95 9.03
C GLN A 251 -18.35 -13.92 9.68
N TRP A 252 -17.09 -13.87 9.23
CA TRP A 252 -16.11 -12.88 9.70
C TRP A 252 -16.57 -11.44 9.46
N ARG A 253 -17.20 -11.13 8.31
CA ARG A 253 -17.76 -9.80 8.03
C ARG A 253 -18.83 -9.39 9.05
N LYS A 254 -19.66 -10.33 9.48
CA LYS A 254 -20.67 -10.13 10.54
C LYS A 254 -20.00 -9.93 11.90
N ASP A 255 -19.08 -10.81 12.28
CA ASP A 255 -18.38 -10.77 13.58
C ASP A 255 -17.53 -9.51 13.76
N PHE A 256 -16.82 -9.09 12.70
CA PHE A 256 -16.02 -7.87 12.67
C PHE A 256 -16.87 -6.59 12.46
N LYS A 257 -18.18 -6.75 12.20
CA LYS A 257 -19.15 -5.67 11.93
C LYS A 257 -18.73 -4.76 10.78
N ILE A 258 -18.40 -5.35 9.63
CA ILE A 258 -17.85 -4.63 8.46
C ILE A 258 -18.80 -3.55 7.91
N ASP A 259 -20.11 -3.75 8.04
CA ASP A 259 -21.07 -2.80 7.49
C ASP A 259 -21.25 -1.57 8.39
N SER A 260 -21.23 -1.71 9.73
CA SER A 260 -21.15 -0.54 10.63
C SER A 260 -19.78 0.13 10.60
N LEU A 261 -18.71 -0.67 10.41
CA LEU A 261 -17.34 -0.17 10.33
C LEU A 261 -17.16 0.86 9.21
N LEU A 262 -17.94 0.81 8.13
CA LEU A 262 -17.87 1.83 7.08
C LEU A 262 -18.13 3.26 7.58
N ASP A 263 -18.99 3.42 8.59
CA ASP A 263 -19.48 4.70 9.09
C ASP A 263 -18.86 5.07 10.46
N GLU A 264 -18.05 4.19 11.06
CA GLU A 264 -17.29 4.46 12.29
C GLU A 264 -16.26 5.59 12.09
N ASP A 265 -16.26 6.61 12.95
CA ASP A 265 -15.15 7.57 13.01
C ASP A 265 -13.96 6.95 13.75
N LEU A 266 -12.84 6.82 13.04
CA LEU A 266 -11.59 6.26 13.54
C LEU A 266 -10.43 7.27 13.50
N GLY A 267 -10.67 8.51 13.04
CA GLY A 267 -9.66 9.55 12.85
C GLY A 267 -8.92 9.51 11.51
N ASP A 268 -8.25 10.63 11.21
CA ASP A 268 -7.54 11.00 9.98
C ASP A 268 -6.01 10.91 10.08
N ASP A 269 -5.46 10.67 11.29
CA ASP A 269 -4.01 10.54 11.60
C ASP A 269 -3.19 9.62 10.66
N LEU A 270 -3.86 8.74 9.91
CA LEU A 270 -3.26 7.68 9.09
C LEU A 270 -3.35 7.93 7.57
N GLU A 271 -3.93 9.06 7.11
CA GLU A 271 -4.03 9.39 5.68
C GLU A 271 -2.65 9.46 4.98
N LYS A 272 -1.61 9.91 5.68
CA LYS A 272 -0.22 9.92 5.17
C LYS A 272 0.40 8.53 5.09
N VAL A 273 -0.11 7.58 5.88
CA VAL A 273 0.35 6.19 5.90
C VAL A 273 -0.27 5.41 4.74
N VAL A 274 -1.54 5.67 4.42
CA VAL A 274 -2.26 4.98 3.34
C VAL A 274 -3.23 5.91 2.64
N PHE A 275 -3.08 6.01 1.31
CA PHE A 275 -3.97 6.81 0.47
C PHE A 275 -4.13 6.17 -0.93
N MET A 276 -5.22 6.53 -1.61
CA MET A 276 -5.47 6.18 -3.02
C MET A 276 -5.09 7.37 -3.90
N HIS A 277 -4.27 7.18 -4.92
CA HIS A 277 -3.88 8.27 -5.81
C HIS A 277 -3.57 7.82 -7.24
N GLY A 278 -4.32 8.31 -8.21
CA GLY A 278 -4.10 8.04 -9.63
C GLY A 278 -4.36 6.58 -10.04
N PHE A 279 -4.07 6.29 -11.30
CA PHE A 279 -4.33 5.00 -11.94
C PHE A 279 -3.10 4.48 -12.68
N ASP A 280 -2.92 3.17 -12.70
CA ASP A 280 -1.91 2.53 -13.54
C ASP A 280 -2.34 2.49 -15.02
N ARG A 281 -1.44 2.06 -15.91
CA ARG A 281 -1.64 2.03 -17.37
C ARG A 281 -2.72 1.02 -17.81
N ASP A 282 -3.08 0.08 -16.96
CA ASP A 282 -4.14 -0.91 -17.21
C ASP A 282 -5.49 -0.48 -16.59
N GLY A 283 -5.51 0.64 -15.86
CA GLY A 283 -6.71 1.26 -15.26
C GLY A 283 -6.95 0.91 -13.80
N HIS A 284 -6.02 0.25 -13.11
CA HIS A 284 -6.14 -0.06 -11.68
C HIS A 284 -5.95 1.21 -10.84
N PRO A 285 -6.84 1.51 -9.88
CA PRO A 285 -6.57 2.57 -8.91
C PRO A 285 -5.36 2.19 -8.06
N VAL A 286 -4.48 3.16 -7.82
CA VAL A 286 -3.20 2.93 -7.12
C VAL A 286 -3.33 3.25 -5.64
N CYS A 287 -2.99 2.29 -4.79
CA CYS A 287 -2.95 2.41 -3.33
C CYS A 287 -1.50 2.55 -2.84
N TYR A 288 -1.17 3.67 -2.22
CA TYR A 288 0.13 3.92 -1.61
C TYR A 288 0.12 3.51 -0.13
N ASN A 289 1.22 2.89 0.32
CA ASN A 289 1.42 2.44 1.68
C ASN A 289 2.80 2.90 2.15
N VAL A 290 2.86 3.89 3.03
CA VAL A 290 4.08 4.62 3.41
C VAL A 290 4.56 4.16 4.78
N TYR A 291 5.36 3.10 4.81
CA TYR A 291 5.82 2.50 6.06
C TYR A 291 6.82 3.38 6.83
N GLY A 292 7.43 4.37 6.16
CA GLY A 292 8.34 5.35 6.77
C GLY A 292 7.68 6.25 7.82
N GLU A 293 6.37 6.52 7.71
CA GLU A 293 5.62 7.35 8.68
C GLU A 293 5.69 6.76 10.10
N PHE A 294 5.81 5.44 10.23
CA PHE A 294 5.98 4.74 11.52
C PHE A 294 7.38 4.91 12.15
N GLN A 295 8.26 5.76 11.59
CA GLN A 295 9.39 6.34 12.33
C GLN A 295 8.94 7.40 13.34
N ASN A 296 7.86 8.14 13.06
CA ASN A 296 7.32 9.13 13.99
C ASN A 296 6.94 8.42 15.31
N LYS A 297 7.65 8.78 16.40
CA LYS A 297 7.49 8.13 17.71
C LYS A 297 6.08 8.31 18.28
N VAL A 298 5.46 9.46 18.04
CA VAL A 298 4.10 9.75 18.50
C VAL A 298 3.11 8.87 17.75
N LEU A 299 3.14 8.90 16.41
CA LEU A 299 2.26 8.07 15.59
C LEU A 299 2.46 6.58 15.90
N TYR A 300 3.71 6.11 15.97
CA TYR A 300 4.00 4.71 16.31
C TYR A 300 3.42 4.30 17.66
N HIS A 301 3.61 5.12 18.70
CA HIS A 301 3.10 4.81 20.04
C HIS A 301 1.57 4.85 20.08
N THR A 302 0.95 5.88 19.49
CA THR A 302 -0.51 6.02 19.38
C THR A 302 -1.17 4.95 18.50
N THR A 303 -0.40 4.27 17.63
CA THR A 303 -0.90 3.19 16.76
C THR A 303 -0.66 1.78 17.34
N PHE A 304 0.44 1.55 18.06
CA PHE A 304 0.90 0.18 18.37
C PHE A 304 1.17 -0.14 19.86
N SER A 305 1.12 0.82 20.80
CA SER A 305 1.59 0.60 22.18
C SER A 305 0.83 -0.47 22.98
N ASP A 306 -0.43 -0.73 22.61
CA ASP A 306 -1.32 -1.66 23.31
C ASP A 306 -2.30 -2.32 22.32
N ASP A 307 -3.01 -3.36 22.78
CA ASP A 307 -3.91 -4.14 21.92
C ASP A 307 -5.12 -3.34 21.43
N GLU A 308 -5.59 -2.36 22.20
CA GLU A 308 -6.70 -1.49 21.79
C GLU A 308 -6.30 -0.60 20.61
N LYS A 309 -5.13 0.05 20.65
CA LYS A 309 -4.61 0.83 19.52
C LYS A 309 -4.28 -0.05 18.31
N ARG A 310 -3.67 -1.22 18.53
CA ARG A 310 -3.43 -2.20 17.44
C ARG A 310 -4.74 -2.63 16.78
N MET A 311 -5.80 -2.85 17.56
CA MET A 311 -7.13 -3.18 17.05
C MET A 311 -7.78 -1.98 16.34
N LYS A 312 -7.65 -0.75 16.87
CA LYS A 312 -8.12 0.48 16.21
C LYS A 312 -7.45 0.66 14.85
N PHE A 313 -6.12 0.50 14.78
CA PHE A 313 -5.36 0.52 13.52
C PHE A 313 -5.83 -0.55 12.53
N LEU A 314 -6.07 -1.78 13.01
CA LEU A 314 -6.59 -2.87 12.18
C LEU A 314 -8.00 -2.55 11.65
N ARG A 315 -8.91 -2.05 12.49
CA ARG A 315 -10.25 -1.58 12.07
C ARG A 315 -10.13 -0.47 11.03
N TRP A 316 -9.30 0.54 11.26
CA TRP A 316 -9.08 1.64 10.32
C TRP A 316 -8.55 1.14 8.96
N ARG A 317 -7.54 0.27 8.98
CA ARG A 317 -6.95 -0.32 7.76
C ARG A 317 -7.97 -1.14 6.98
N ILE A 318 -8.85 -1.87 7.68
CA ILE A 318 -9.92 -2.65 7.08
C ILE A 318 -11.05 -1.74 6.54
N GLN A 319 -11.42 -0.67 7.26
CA GLN A 319 -12.36 0.35 6.78
C GLN A 319 -11.85 0.99 5.48
N PHE A 320 -10.58 1.43 5.45
CA PHE A 320 -9.94 2.00 4.27
C PHE A 320 -10.00 1.02 3.08
N LEU A 321 -9.66 -0.25 3.31
CA LEU A 321 -9.68 -1.26 2.26
C LEU A 321 -11.11 -1.55 1.78
N GLU A 322 -12.09 -1.65 2.67
CA GLU A 322 -13.49 -1.85 2.32
C GLU A 322 -14.05 -0.69 1.50
N ARG A 323 -13.76 0.57 1.89
CA ARG A 323 -14.12 1.76 1.10
C ARG A 323 -13.44 1.73 -0.29
N SER A 324 -12.16 1.34 -0.35
CA SER A 324 -11.38 1.25 -1.60
C SER A 324 -11.81 0.10 -2.51
N ILE A 325 -12.35 -0.99 -1.97
CA ILE A 325 -12.88 -2.12 -2.73
C ILE A 325 -14.30 -1.83 -3.23
N ARG A 326 -15.13 -1.18 -2.41
CA ARG A 326 -16.51 -0.81 -2.74
C ARG A 326 -16.61 0.30 -3.81
N SER A 327 -15.51 1.00 -4.12
CA SER A 327 -15.42 1.94 -5.25
C SER A 327 -15.02 1.30 -6.59
N LEU A 328 -14.72 -0.01 -6.62
CA LEU A 328 -14.39 -0.75 -7.84
C LEU A 328 -15.66 -1.13 -8.64
N ASP A 329 -15.57 -1.17 -9.97
CA ASP A 329 -16.67 -1.68 -10.81
C ASP A 329 -16.55 -3.20 -10.97
N PHE A 330 -17.45 -3.94 -10.32
CA PHE A 330 -17.52 -5.40 -10.40
C PHE A 330 -18.27 -5.95 -11.62
N LYS A 331 -18.66 -5.12 -12.60
CA LYS A 331 -19.22 -5.64 -13.86
C LYS A 331 -18.19 -6.51 -14.61
N PRO A 332 -18.61 -7.60 -15.28
CA PRO A 332 -17.71 -8.42 -16.08
C PRO A 332 -16.89 -7.59 -17.08
N GLY A 333 -15.58 -7.86 -17.14
CA GLY A 333 -14.65 -7.16 -18.03
C GLY A 333 -14.21 -5.75 -17.55
N ARG A 334 -14.59 -5.34 -16.34
CA ARG A 334 -14.05 -4.13 -15.70
C ARG A 334 -12.89 -4.45 -14.76
N VAL A 335 -12.10 -3.41 -14.47
CA VAL A 335 -10.99 -3.45 -13.52
C VAL A 335 -11.56 -3.48 -12.10
N CYS A 336 -11.30 -4.58 -11.38
CA CYS A 336 -11.82 -4.83 -10.03
C CYS A 336 -10.71 -5.29 -9.07
N THR A 337 -9.51 -4.77 -9.27
CA THR A 337 -8.30 -5.01 -8.46
C THR A 337 -7.52 -3.70 -8.30
N ILE A 338 -6.66 -3.66 -7.29
CA ILE A 338 -5.91 -2.50 -6.84
C ILE A 338 -4.43 -2.73 -7.15
N PHE A 339 -3.76 -1.71 -7.68
CA PHE A 339 -2.30 -1.70 -7.80
C PHE A 339 -1.71 -1.13 -6.52
N GLN A 340 -0.80 -1.84 -5.85
CA GLN A 340 -0.23 -1.38 -4.59
C GLN A 340 1.20 -0.87 -4.77
N VAL A 341 1.48 0.32 -4.25
CA VAL A 341 2.83 0.84 -4.05
C VAL A 341 3.13 0.81 -2.57
N ASN A 342 4.24 0.15 -2.21
CA ASN A 342 4.70 -0.01 -0.84
C ASN A 342 6.03 0.75 -0.70
N ASP A 343 6.00 1.91 -0.06
CA ASP A 343 7.21 2.69 0.20
C ASP A 343 7.91 2.18 1.47
N LEU A 344 9.10 1.61 1.26
CA LEU A 344 9.97 1.13 2.32
C LEU A 344 11.08 2.12 2.67
N ASN A 345 11.05 3.34 2.12
CA ASN A 345 11.92 4.41 2.58
C ASN A 345 11.70 4.59 4.08
N ASN A 346 12.79 4.62 4.85
CA ASN A 346 12.73 4.78 6.29
C ASN A 346 11.86 3.74 7.05
N SER A 347 11.42 2.63 6.42
CA SER A 347 10.57 1.64 7.09
C SER A 347 11.25 1.09 8.36
N PRO A 348 10.53 0.95 9.48
CA PRO A 348 11.10 0.39 10.70
C PRO A 348 11.72 -1.00 10.47
N GLY A 349 12.97 -1.17 10.91
CA GLY A 349 13.68 -2.45 10.81
C GLY A 349 13.12 -3.55 11.73
N PRO A 350 13.68 -4.77 11.65
CA PRO A 350 13.14 -5.97 12.32
C PRO A 350 13.04 -5.89 13.85
N GLY A 351 13.69 -4.91 14.50
CA GLY A 351 13.61 -4.69 15.94
C GLY A 351 12.24 -4.24 16.47
N LYS A 352 11.33 -3.71 15.62
CA LYS A 352 9.98 -3.28 16.06
C LYS A 352 8.99 -4.45 16.13
N ARG A 353 9.09 -5.26 17.20
CA ARG A 353 8.30 -6.49 17.41
C ARG A 353 6.78 -6.31 17.31
N GLU A 354 6.23 -5.21 17.82
CA GLU A 354 4.77 -4.97 17.85
C GLU A 354 4.21 -4.71 16.46
N LEU A 355 4.89 -3.86 15.67
CA LEU A 355 4.55 -3.62 14.26
C LEU A 355 4.61 -4.92 13.46
N ARG A 356 5.60 -5.78 13.71
CA ARG A 356 5.69 -7.11 13.06
C ARG A 356 4.51 -8.01 13.44
N LEU A 357 4.06 -7.98 14.70
CA LEU A 357 2.90 -8.76 15.16
C LEU A 357 1.59 -8.24 14.52
N ALA A 358 1.36 -6.93 14.57
CA ALA A 358 0.20 -6.29 13.94
C ALA A 358 0.18 -6.53 12.41
N THR A 359 1.35 -6.45 11.76
CA THR A 359 1.48 -6.76 10.32
C THR A 359 1.18 -8.22 10.02
N LYS A 360 1.65 -9.17 10.83
CA LYS A 360 1.32 -10.60 10.67
C LYS A 360 -0.18 -10.85 10.82
N GLN A 361 -0.82 -10.28 11.84
CA GLN A 361 -2.26 -10.41 12.07
C GLN A 361 -3.06 -9.80 10.90
N ALA A 362 -2.69 -8.62 10.43
CA ALA A 362 -3.31 -7.98 9.27
C ALA A 362 -3.13 -8.81 8.00
N LEU A 363 -1.93 -9.33 7.72
CA LEU A 363 -1.67 -10.18 6.54
C LEU A 363 -2.52 -11.46 6.54
N GLN A 364 -2.62 -12.14 7.68
CA GLN A 364 -3.46 -13.34 7.81
C GLN A 364 -4.93 -13.01 7.52
N LEU A 365 -5.47 -11.98 8.19
CA LEU A 365 -6.85 -11.54 8.01
C LEU A 365 -7.14 -11.14 6.56
N LEU A 366 -6.21 -10.45 5.89
CA LEU A 366 -6.32 -10.08 4.49
C LEU A 366 -6.32 -11.29 3.55
N GLN A 367 -5.46 -12.28 3.79
CA GLN A 367 -5.40 -13.52 2.99
C GLN A 367 -6.66 -14.37 3.13
N ASP A 368 -7.24 -14.44 4.34
CA ASP A 368 -8.41 -15.26 4.62
C ASP A 368 -9.72 -14.63 4.13
N ASN A 369 -9.79 -13.29 4.01
CA ASN A 369 -11.04 -12.57 3.75
C ASN A 369 -11.06 -11.70 2.48
N TYR A 370 -9.92 -11.39 1.87
CA TYR A 370 -9.82 -10.48 0.71
C TYR A 370 -9.08 -11.13 -0.48
N PRO A 371 -9.62 -12.22 -1.06
CA PRO A 371 -9.00 -12.95 -2.15
C PRO A 371 -8.89 -12.11 -3.44
N GLU A 372 -7.75 -12.20 -4.12
CA GLU A 372 -7.52 -11.67 -5.47
C GLU A 372 -8.02 -10.22 -5.71
N PHE A 373 -7.74 -9.33 -4.75
CA PHE A 373 -7.92 -7.87 -4.90
C PHE A 373 -6.65 -7.12 -5.35
N VAL A 374 -5.49 -7.79 -5.37
CA VAL A 374 -4.21 -7.17 -5.72
C VAL A 374 -3.79 -7.57 -7.14
N ALA A 375 -3.64 -6.58 -8.01
CA ALA A 375 -3.12 -6.74 -9.37
C ALA A 375 -1.60 -6.93 -9.36
N LYS A 376 -0.88 -5.96 -8.76
CA LYS A 376 0.57 -5.94 -8.54
C LYS A 376 0.91 -5.24 -7.22
N GLN A 377 2.08 -5.55 -6.68
CA GLN A 377 2.71 -4.83 -5.58
C GLN A 377 4.10 -4.36 -6.00
N VAL A 378 4.32 -3.05 -6.06
CA VAL A 378 5.64 -2.44 -6.27
C VAL A 378 6.17 -1.93 -4.95
N PHE A 379 7.22 -2.57 -4.46
CA PHE A 379 7.99 -2.09 -3.32
C PHE A 379 9.03 -1.10 -3.83
N ILE A 380 8.95 0.15 -3.38
CA ILE A 380 9.87 1.24 -3.74
C ILE A 380 10.75 1.59 -2.56
N ASN A 381 11.89 2.24 -2.86
CA ASN A 381 12.90 2.65 -1.88
C ASN A 381 13.39 1.49 -1.00
N VAL A 382 13.37 0.28 -1.55
CA VAL A 382 13.63 -0.97 -0.83
C VAL A 382 15.04 -0.95 -0.24
N PRO A 383 15.20 -1.03 1.09
CA PRO A 383 16.51 -1.08 1.71
C PRO A 383 17.16 -2.44 1.47
N TRP A 384 18.49 -2.48 1.44
CA TRP A 384 19.26 -3.68 1.06
C TRP A 384 18.93 -4.90 1.93
N TRP A 385 18.69 -4.71 3.24
CA TRP A 385 18.34 -5.77 4.18
C TRP A 385 16.99 -6.43 3.84
N TYR A 386 16.04 -5.68 3.25
CA TYR A 386 14.75 -6.22 2.88
C TYR A 386 14.87 -7.19 1.69
N LEU A 387 15.82 -6.95 0.78
CA LEU A 387 16.10 -7.89 -0.31
C LEU A 387 16.69 -9.21 0.22
N ALA A 388 17.53 -9.15 1.26
CA ALA A 388 18.02 -10.35 1.95
C ALA A 388 16.89 -11.11 2.65
N PHE A 389 16.03 -10.41 3.41
CA PHE A 389 14.82 -10.99 4.00
C PHE A 389 13.92 -11.65 2.94
N TYR A 390 13.58 -10.93 1.88
CA TYR A 390 12.77 -11.45 0.78
C TYR A 390 13.40 -12.70 0.15
N SER A 391 14.71 -12.73 -0.06
CA SER A 391 15.40 -13.91 -0.61
C SER A 391 15.20 -15.15 0.27
N MET A 392 15.21 -15.00 1.60
CA MET A 392 15.00 -16.08 2.56
C MET A 392 13.55 -16.59 2.59
N ILE A 393 12.56 -15.69 2.52
CA ILE A 393 11.14 -16.09 2.52
C ILE A 393 10.64 -16.51 1.13
N SER A 394 11.29 -16.11 0.05
CA SER A 394 10.80 -16.36 -1.31
C SER A 394 10.59 -17.84 -1.68
N PRO A 395 11.40 -18.84 -1.26
CA PRO A 395 11.22 -20.22 -1.72
C PRO A 395 9.81 -20.78 -1.42
N PHE A 396 9.23 -20.37 -0.29
CA PHE A 396 7.96 -20.83 0.25
C PHE A 396 6.73 -20.06 -0.27
N MET A 397 6.92 -19.00 -1.07
CA MET A 397 5.83 -18.26 -1.72
C MET A 397 5.45 -18.90 -3.06
N THR A 398 4.16 -18.90 -3.36
CA THR A 398 3.58 -19.41 -4.61
C THR A 398 4.08 -18.61 -5.82
N GLN A 399 4.07 -19.21 -7.02
CA GLN A 399 4.44 -18.49 -8.24
C GLN A 399 3.44 -17.36 -8.57
N ARG A 400 2.14 -17.56 -8.27
CA ARG A 400 1.10 -16.53 -8.39
C ARG A 400 1.49 -15.30 -7.54
N THR A 401 1.82 -15.49 -6.27
CA THR A 401 2.25 -14.40 -5.37
C THR A 401 3.54 -13.73 -5.84
N LYS A 402 4.58 -14.50 -6.17
CA LYS A 402 5.86 -13.98 -6.69
C LYS A 402 5.69 -13.09 -7.92
N SER A 403 4.84 -13.49 -8.86
CA SER A 403 4.63 -12.77 -10.13
C SER A 403 3.99 -11.39 -9.96
N LYS A 404 3.28 -11.17 -8.84
CA LYS A 404 2.68 -9.88 -8.49
C LYS A 404 3.69 -8.90 -7.88
N PHE A 405 4.84 -9.35 -7.38
CA PHE A 405 5.79 -8.53 -6.63
C PHE A 405 6.92 -7.95 -7.49
N ILE A 406 7.23 -6.67 -7.30
CA ILE A 406 8.31 -5.94 -7.97
C ILE A 406 9.08 -5.16 -6.91
N PHE A 407 10.41 -5.27 -6.88
CA PHE A 407 11.26 -4.59 -5.91
C PHE A 407 12.18 -3.56 -6.57
N ALA A 408 12.20 -2.34 -6.07
CA ALA A 408 13.02 -1.24 -6.55
C ALA A 408 13.74 -0.54 -5.38
N GLY A 409 15.07 -0.60 -5.36
CA GLY A 409 15.87 0.22 -4.46
C GLY A 409 15.76 1.72 -4.80
N PRO A 410 16.13 2.65 -3.89
CA PRO A 410 15.82 4.08 -3.99
C PRO A 410 16.15 4.75 -5.33
N SER A 411 17.30 4.45 -5.92
CA SER A 411 17.73 5.02 -7.22
C SER A 411 16.96 4.51 -8.44
N LYS A 412 16.13 3.47 -8.28
CA LYS A 412 15.33 2.85 -9.34
C LYS A 412 13.81 2.94 -9.09
N SER A 413 13.36 3.55 -7.99
CA SER A 413 11.95 3.66 -7.60
C SER A 413 11.08 4.26 -8.71
N ALA A 414 11.35 5.52 -9.10
CA ALA A 414 10.57 6.22 -10.13
C ALA A 414 10.63 5.51 -11.51
N GLU A 415 11.81 5.07 -11.96
CA GLU A 415 11.95 4.30 -13.22
C GLU A 415 11.16 2.98 -13.17
N SER A 416 10.97 2.39 -12.00
CA SER A 416 10.18 1.16 -11.84
C SER A 416 8.68 1.42 -11.79
N LEU A 417 8.24 2.54 -11.19
CA LEU A 417 6.84 3.00 -11.24
C LEU A 417 6.42 3.34 -12.68
N PHE A 418 7.23 4.08 -13.43
CA PHE A 418 6.88 4.56 -14.79
C PHE A 418 6.65 3.45 -15.84
N LYS A 419 7.10 2.22 -15.55
CA LYS A 419 6.81 1.03 -16.35
C LYS A 419 5.33 0.60 -16.27
N TYR A 420 4.65 0.95 -15.18
CA TYR A 420 3.29 0.51 -14.87
C TYR A 420 2.30 1.68 -14.72
N ILE A 421 2.76 2.83 -14.23
CA ILE A 421 1.95 4.03 -13.97
C ILE A 421 2.49 5.17 -14.84
N SER A 422 1.65 5.95 -15.53
CA SER A 422 2.13 7.11 -16.30
C SER A 422 2.65 8.22 -15.37
N PRO A 423 3.69 9.00 -15.74
CA PRO A 423 4.30 9.96 -14.82
C PRO A 423 3.34 11.03 -14.26
N GLU A 424 2.33 11.44 -15.04
CA GLU A 424 1.24 12.34 -14.65
C GLU A 424 0.28 11.77 -13.61
N GLN A 425 0.27 10.45 -13.41
CA GLN A 425 -0.53 9.76 -12.39
C GLN A 425 0.28 9.48 -11.10
N VAL A 426 1.61 9.59 -11.14
CA VAL A 426 2.49 9.34 -9.99
C VAL A 426 2.67 10.63 -9.17
N PRO A 427 2.49 10.60 -7.83
CA PRO A 427 2.76 11.74 -6.95
C PRO A 427 4.18 12.31 -7.09
N ILE A 428 4.31 13.63 -6.88
CA ILE A 428 5.61 14.31 -6.92
C ILE A 428 6.64 13.70 -5.95
N GLN A 429 6.24 13.22 -4.76
CA GLN A 429 7.19 12.58 -3.84
C GLN A 429 7.82 11.28 -4.38
N TYR A 430 7.21 10.65 -5.39
CA TYR A 430 7.69 9.41 -6.03
C TYR A 430 8.29 9.59 -7.42
N GLY A 431 8.55 10.85 -7.81
CA GLY A 431 9.25 11.20 -9.04
C GLY A 431 8.36 11.63 -10.20
N GLY A 432 7.03 11.53 -10.08
CA GLY A 432 6.06 11.90 -11.12
C GLY A 432 5.73 13.40 -11.20
N LEU A 433 4.58 13.70 -11.81
CA LEU A 433 4.08 15.05 -12.04
C LEU A 433 2.64 15.26 -11.53
N SER A 434 2.08 14.33 -10.75
CA SER A 434 0.82 14.58 -10.07
C SER A 434 1.04 15.38 -8.79
N VAL A 435 0.40 16.54 -8.71
CA VAL A 435 0.08 17.23 -7.46
C VAL A 435 -1.11 16.55 -6.76
N ASP A 436 -1.31 16.87 -5.49
CA ASP A 436 -2.54 16.52 -4.76
C ASP A 436 -3.70 17.42 -5.21
N TYR A 437 -4.92 16.90 -5.20
CA TYR A 437 -6.15 17.62 -5.61
C TYR A 437 -6.50 18.85 -4.76
N CYS A 438 -5.73 19.13 -3.70
CA CYS A 438 -5.88 20.28 -2.82
C CYS A 438 -5.33 21.59 -3.42
N ASP A 439 -4.49 21.53 -4.46
CA ASP A 439 -4.17 22.71 -5.25
C ASP A 439 -5.41 23.12 -6.07
N CYS A 440 -6.06 24.21 -5.68
CA CYS A 440 -7.39 24.58 -6.19
C CYS A 440 -7.48 24.91 -7.69
N ASN A 441 -6.35 25.06 -8.39
CA ASN A 441 -6.28 25.26 -9.84
C ASN A 441 -4.86 24.98 -10.37
N PRO A 442 -4.46 23.70 -10.57
CA PRO A 442 -3.15 23.38 -11.10
C PRO A 442 -3.15 23.62 -12.62
N GLU A 443 -2.08 24.24 -13.12
CA GLU A 443 -1.88 24.54 -14.54
C GLU A 443 -1.98 23.27 -15.42
N PHE A 444 -1.60 22.12 -14.86
CA PHE A 444 -1.72 20.80 -15.46
C PHE A 444 -2.42 19.81 -14.53
N THR A 445 -3.19 18.91 -15.13
CA THR A 445 -4.01 17.89 -14.45
C THR A 445 -3.50 16.48 -14.78
N ILE A 446 -4.05 15.45 -14.14
CA ILE A 446 -3.75 14.05 -14.49
C ILE A 446 -4.20 13.62 -15.90
N ALA A 447 -4.98 14.47 -16.59
CA ALA A 447 -5.40 14.26 -17.98
C ALA A 447 -4.41 14.83 -19.01
N ASP A 448 -3.44 15.65 -18.58
CA ASP A 448 -2.45 16.27 -19.46
C ASP A 448 -1.21 15.35 -19.59
N PRO A 449 -1.00 14.70 -20.75
CA PRO A 449 -0.04 13.61 -20.89
C PRO A 449 1.41 14.09 -20.78
N VAL A 450 2.26 13.30 -20.12
CA VAL A 450 3.69 13.60 -19.96
C VAL A 450 4.53 12.82 -20.96
N THR A 451 5.52 13.50 -21.55
CA THR A 451 6.58 12.86 -22.36
C THR A 451 7.82 12.63 -21.51
N ASP A 452 8.35 11.40 -21.50
CA ASP A 452 9.43 10.97 -20.60
C ASP A 452 10.68 10.45 -21.33
N ILE A 453 11.67 11.32 -21.58
CA ILE A 453 12.90 10.99 -22.31
C ILE A 453 14.09 10.64 -21.40
N ILE A 454 15.11 9.94 -21.92
CA ILE A 454 16.33 9.60 -21.18
C ILE A 454 17.44 10.58 -21.57
N VAL A 455 17.98 11.31 -20.60
CA VAL A 455 19.21 12.10 -20.76
C VAL A 455 20.39 11.19 -20.42
N LYS A 456 21.30 10.98 -21.37
CA LYS A 456 22.46 10.09 -21.19
C LYS A 456 23.50 10.73 -20.25
N PRO A 457 24.38 9.93 -19.62
CA PRO A 457 25.54 10.46 -18.88
C PRO A 457 26.38 11.42 -19.73
N ALA A 458 26.91 12.49 -19.13
CA ALA A 458 27.78 13.48 -19.78
C ALA A 458 27.24 14.02 -21.13
N THR A 459 25.93 14.25 -21.26
CA THR A 459 25.32 14.78 -22.48
C THR A 459 24.31 15.89 -22.22
N LYS A 460 24.15 16.75 -23.23
CA LYS A 460 23.03 17.69 -23.34
C LYS A 460 21.91 17.05 -24.17
N GLN A 461 20.70 17.11 -23.65
CA GLN A 461 19.48 16.76 -24.38
C GLN A 461 18.63 18.02 -24.53
N THR A 462 18.26 18.34 -25.76
CA THR A 462 17.34 19.44 -26.08
C THR A 462 16.03 18.86 -26.61
N VAL A 463 14.91 19.42 -26.18
CA VAL A 463 13.57 19.19 -26.72
C VAL A 463 13.18 20.44 -27.51
N GLU A 464 12.72 20.26 -28.75
CA GLU A 464 12.23 21.34 -29.59
C GLU A 464 10.69 21.32 -29.65
N ILE A 465 10.05 22.43 -29.27
CA ILE A 465 8.61 22.63 -29.39
C ILE A 465 8.38 23.68 -30.47
N ILE A 466 7.86 23.25 -31.62
CA ILE A 466 7.60 24.13 -32.77
C ILE A 466 6.28 24.88 -32.54
N ILE A 467 6.29 26.20 -32.74
CA ILE A 467 5.14 27.08 -32.55
C ILE A 467 4.58 27.49 -33.92
N TYR A 468 3.32 27.12 -34.18
CA TYR A 468 2.65 27.30 -35.48
C TYR A 468 1.75 28.55 -35.56
N GLU A 469 1.42 29.16 -34.42
CA GLU A 469 0.59 30.36 -34.32
C GLU A 469 1.03 31.26 -33.16
N LYS A 470 0.49 32.48 -33.05
CA LYS A 470 0.73 33.30 -31.86
C LYS A 470 -0.01 32.68 -30.68
N CYS A 471 0.68 32.50 -29.56
CA CYS A 471 0.13 31.84 -28.38
C CYS A 471 0.81 32.31 -27.09
N VAL A 472 0.28 31.92 -25.94
CA VAL A 472 1.09 31.77 -24.72
C VAL A 472 1.36 30.28 -24.57
N ILE A 473 2.64 29.88 -24.61
CA ILE A 473 3.01 28.50 -24.31
C ILE A 473 3.36 28.40 -22.82
N VAL A 474 2.76 27.42 -22.15
CA VAL A 474 3.01 27.08 -20.76
C VAL A 474 3.57 25.66 -20.71
N TRP A 475 4.59 25.41 -19.90
CA TRP A 475 5.15 24.08 -19.74
C TRP A 475 5.62 23.84 -18.33
N GLU A 476 5.60 22.57 -17.94
CA GLU A 476 6.25 22.09 -16.73
C GLU A 476 7.26 21.00 -17.07
N ILE A 477 8.33 20.94 -16.28
CA ILE A 477 9.39 19.95 -16.44
C ILE A 477 9.79 19.31 -15.11
N ARG A 478 10.21 18.06 -15.21
CA ARG A 478 10.87 17.32 -14.14
C ARG A 478 11.85 16.29 -14.68
N VAL A 479 13.14 16.49 -14.47
CA VAL A 479 14.11 15.39 -14.44
C VAL A 479 13.95 14.54 -13.14
N VAL A 480 14.39 13.28 -13.07
CA VAL A 480 14.35 12.51 -11.81
C VAL A 480 15.67 12.62 -11.06
N GLY A 481 15.62 13.14 -9.82
CA GLY A 481 16.79 13.32 -8.93
C GLY A 481 17.80 14.31 -9.49
N TRP A 482 17.48 15.60 -9.49
CA TRP A 482 18.20 16.64 -10.24
C TRP A 482 19.64 16.80 -9.77
N GLU A 483 20.58 16.62 -10.69
CA GLU A 483 21.99 17.00 -10.56
C GLU A 483 22.43 17.47 -11.96
N VAL A 484 21.64 18.38 -12.53
CA VAL A 484 21.64 18.74 -13.95
C VAL A 484 21.59 20.26 -14.08
N SER A 485 21.93 20.79 -15.26
CA SER A 485 21.60 22.19 -15.57
C SER A 485 20.41 22.24 -16.53
N TYR A 486 19.45 23.11 -16.27
CA TYR A 486 18.29 23.32 -17.15
C TYR A 486 18.22 24.78 -17.59
N GLY A 487 17.93 24.99 -18.88
CA GLY A 487 17.62 26.29 -19.46
C GLY A 487 16.56 26.19 -20.55
N ALA A 488 15.91 27.32 -20.84
CA ALA A 488 14.88 27.44 -21.85
C ALA A 488 15.13 28.66 -22.74
N GLU A 489 15.00 28.48 -24.05
CA GLU A 489 15.25 29.51 -25.06
C GLU A 489 14.11 29.52 -26.11
N PHE A 490 13.85 30.67 -26.71
CA PHE A 490 12.99 30.80 -27.88
C PHE A 490 13.79 31.26 -29.08
N VAL A 491 13.72 30.51 -30.19
CA VAL A 491 14.37 30.83 -31.46
C VAL A 491 13.29 31.24 -32.47
N PRO A 492 13.22 32.53 -32.87
CA PRO A 492 12.29 32.97 -33.91
C PRO A 492 12.58 32.28 -35.25
N GLY A 493 11.55 32.03 -36.05
CA GLY A 493 11.69 31.46 -37.41
C GLY A 493 12.14 32.48 -38.47
N ALA A 494 12.16 33.78 -38.14
CA ALA A 494 12.67 34.82 -39.01
C ALA A 494 14.20 34.80 -39.07
N LYS A 495 14.78 34.95 -40.27
CA LYS A 495 16.23 34.81 -40.51
C LYS A 495 17.12 35.73 -39.68
N ASP A 496 16.60 36.90 -39.30
CA ASP A 496 17.31 37.92 -38.52
C ASP A 496 16.83 37.98 -37.05
N GLY A 497 16.08 36.97 -36.60
CA GLY A 497 15.54 36.90 -35.23
C GLY A 497 16.60 36.44 -34.22
N TYR A 498 16.85 37.26 -33.21
CA TYR A 498 17.72 36.89 -32.08
C TYR A 498 17.06 35.85 -31.17
N THR A 499 17.83 34.85 -30.73
CA THR A 499 17.40 33.91 -29.68
C THR A 499 17.10 34.65 -28.38
N ILE A 500 15.92 34.42 -27.82
CA ILE A 500 15.49 34.97 -26.54
C ILE A 500 15.75 33.91 -25.46
N ILE A 501 16.61 34.22 -24.49
CA ILE A 501 16.79 33.37 -23.31
C ILE A 501 15.59 33.58 -22.39
N ILE A 502 14.75 32.56 -22.25
CA ILE A 502 13.60 32.57 -21.34
C ILE A 502 14.07 32.27 -19.91
N GLN A 503 14.85 31.20 -19.77
CA GLN A 503 15.48 30.80 -18.52
C GLN A 503 16.95 30.48 -18.79
N LYS A 504 17.86 31.19 -18.11
CA LYS A 504 19.30 30.92 -18.19
C LYS A 504 19.60 29.51 -17.68
N PRO A 505 20.54 28.78 -18.32
CA PRO A 505 21.00 27.48 -17.83
C PRO A 505 21.48 27.56 -16.38
N THR A 506 20.71 26.99 -15.46
CA THR A 506 20.98 27.00 -14.02
C THR A 506 21.12 25.56 -13.53
N LYS A 507 22.13 25.31 -12.69
CA LYS A 507 22.28 24.02 -11.99
C LYS A 507 21.15 23.84 -11.00
N ILE A 508 20.55 22.66 -10.97
CA ILE A 508 19.47 22.34 -10.05
C ILE A 508 19.78 21.03 -9.33
N ALA A 509 19.65 21.05 -8.01
CA ALA A 509 20.05 20.03 -7.06
C ALA A 509 18.87 19.13 -6.63
N PRO A 510 19.11 18.00 -5.93
CA PRO A 510 18.04 17.07 -5.56
C PRO A 510 17.05 17.62 -4.53
N THR A 511 17.45 18.68 -3.82
CA THR A 511 16.70 19.36 -2.74
C THR A 511 15.92 20.59 -3.22
N ASP A 512 16.15 21.02 -4.46
CA ASP A 512 15.46 22.17 -5.04
C ASP A 512 14.03 21.77 -5.47
N GLU A 513 13.27 22.74 -6.00
CA GLU A 513 11.88 22.54 -6.40
C GLU A 513 11.76 21.35 -7.38
N PRO A 514 10.91 20.35 -7.08
CA PRO A 514 10.92 19.08 -7.80
C PRO A 514 10.31 19.15 -9.21
N VAL A 515 9.60 20.24 -9.52
CA VAL A 515 8.96 20.55 -10.80
C VAL A 515 9.23 22.03 -11.09
N VAL A 516 9.56 22.38 -12.33
CA VAL A 516 9.69 23.78 -12.75
C VAL A 516 8.64 24.10 -13.80
N CYS A 517 7.78 25.07 -13.48
CA CYS A 517 6.73 25.57 -14.35
C CYS A 517 7.13 26.93 -14.95
N ASN A 518 6.89 27.13 -16.24
CA ASN A 518 7.23 28.35 -16.98
C ASN A 518 6.14 28.70 -17.99
N ARG A 519 6.01 30.00 -18.31
CA ARG A 519 5.16 30.49 -19.41
C ARG A 519 5.87 31.53 -20.26
N PHE A 520 5.53 31.58 -21.56
CA PHE A 520 6.13 32.52 -22.51
C PHE A 520 5.12 32.98 -23.57
N LYS A 521 4.97 34.30 -23.76
CA LYS A 521 4.09 34.91 -24.79
C LYS A 521 4.82 34.96 -26.13
N VAL A 522 4.40 34.13 -27.09
CA VAL A 522 5.01 33.98 -28.41
C VAL A 522 4.33 34.91 -29.42
N GLY A 523 4.96 36.05 -29.72
CA GLY A 523 4.44 37.04 -30.66
C GLY A 523 4.74 36.78 -32.15
N VAL A 524 5.67 35.85 -32.45
CA VAL A 524 6.12 35.48 -33.81
C VAL A 524 6.36 33.98 -33.89
N LEU A 525 6.24 33.38 -35.07
CA LEU A 525 6.51 31.94 -35.25
C LEU A 525 7.97 31.59 -34.97
N GLY A 526 8.22 30.37 -34.48
CA GLY A 526 9.55 29.93 -34.06
C GLY A 526 9.50 28.59 -33.31
N LYS A 527 10.49 28.34 -32.47
CA LYS A 527 10.51 27.16 -31.58
C LYS A 527 11.01 27.50 -30.18
N VAL A 528 10.44 26.84 -29.18
CA VAL A 528 10.98 26.81 -27.81
C VAL A 528 11.93 25.62 -27.69
N LEU A 529 13.10 25.85 -27.10
CA LEU A 529 14.12 24.86 -26.83
C LEU A 529 14.23 24.64 -25.32
N LEU A 530 13.94 23.43 -24.85
CA LEU A 530 14.13 23.03 -23.45
C LEU A 530 15.39 22.17 -23.38
N THR A 531 16.46 22.70 -22.77
CA THR A 531 17.78 22.03 -22.75
C THR A 531 18.14 21.57 -21.34
N VAL A 532 18.42 20.28 -21.20
CA VAL A 532 18.94 19.65 -19.97
C VAL A 532 20.37 19.17 -20.22
N ASP A 533 21.32 19.69 -19.44
CA ASP A 533 22.71 19.25 -19.40
C ASP A 533 22.91 18.29 -18.22
N ASN A 534 23.29 17.03 -18.50
CA ASN A 534 23.57 16.03 -17.48
C ASN A 534 25.09 15.82 -17.35
N PRO A 535 25.77 16.48 -16.38
CA PRO A 535 27.20 16.28 -16.13
C PRO A 535 27.50 14.96 -15.41
N THR A 536 26.50 14.22 -14.94
CA THR A 536 26.72 13.03 -14.11
C THR A 536 27.05 11.78 -14.94
N SER A 537 27.65 10.78 -14.30
CA SER A 537 27.91 9.45 -14.86
C SER A 537 26.66 8.56 -14.95
N LYS A 538 25.50 9.01 -14.47
CA LYS A 538 24.24 8.25 -14.45
C LYS A 538 23.27 8.80 -15.48
N LYS A 539 22.49 7.92 -16.12
CA LYS A 539 21.35 8.37 -16.93
C LYS A 539 20.34 9.09 -16.03
N LYS A 540 19.69 10.11 -16.55
CA LYS A 540 18.60 10.83 -15.87
C LYS A 540 17.32 10.69 -16.70
N LYS A 541 16.15 10.71 -16.07
CA LYS A 541 14.84 10.60 -16.73
C LYS A 541 14.20 11.97 -16.76
N PHE A 542 13.98 12.56 -17.93
CA PHE A 542 13.44 13.91 -18.12
C PHE A 542 11.99 13.84 -18.59
N LEU A 543 11.09 14.26 -17.71
CA LEU A 543 9.66 14.43 -17.91
C LEU A 543 9.36 15.86 -18.34
N TYR A 544 8.47 16.04 -19.31
CA TYR A 544 7.91 17.35 -19.65
C TYR A 544 6.50 17.23 -20.22
N ARG A 545 5.71 18.29 -20.06
CA ARG A 545 4.46 18.52 -20.80
C ARG A 545 4.24 20.01 -21.01
N PHE A 546 3.43 20.37 -22.01
CA PHE A 546 3.15 21.76 -22.34
C PHE A 546 1.71 21.94 -22.86
N LYS A 547 1.20 23.15 -22.69
CA LYS A 547 -0.08 23.65 -23.21
C LYS A 547 0.18 24.87 -24.08
N VAL A 548 -0.72 25.08 -25.04
CA VAL A 548 -0.74 26.25 -25.92
C VAL A 548 -2.04 26.99 -25.63
N GLU A 549 -1.95 28.11 -24.92
CA GLU A 549 -3.07 29.00 -24.65
C GLU A 549 -3.27 29.99 -25.80
N PRO A 550 -4.52 30.40 -26.12
CA PRO A 550 -4.79 31.44 -27.09
C PRO A 550 -4.08 32.75 -26.76
N TYR A 551 -3.60 33.45 -27.79
CA TYR A 551 -3.04 34.80 -27.65
C TYR A 551 -4.16 35.82 -27.46
N CYS A 552 -4.63 35.98 -26.23
CA CYS A 552 -5.40 37.17 -25.85
C CYS A 552 -4.47 38.39 -25.84
N ASP A 553 -4.86 39.44 -26.56
CA ASP A 553 -4.11 40.69 -26.70
C ASP A 553 -4.05 41.47 -25.37
#